data_AF-A0A2R6LHQ2-F1
#
_entry.id   AF-A0A2R6LHQ2-F1
#
_cell.length_a   1.000
_cell.length_b   1.000
_cell.length_c   1.000
_cell.angle_alpha   90.00
_cell.angle_beta   90.00
_cell.angle_gamma   90.00
#
_symmetry.space_group_name_H-M   'P 1'
#
loop_
_entity.id
_entity.type
_entity.pdbx_description
1 polymer ?
#
loop_
_entity_poly.entity_id
_entity_poly.type
_entity_poly.pdbx_seq_one_letter_code
_entity_poly.pdbx_strand_id
1 'polypeptide(L)' 'MAIPGYDPEDVEEAARKRLDDGDPGELLNETEQRAYESSEDVLEALDAETLESLVVGDESPDA' A
#
# COMPACT_ATOMS: atom_id res chain seq x y z
N MET A 1 -10.64 4.09 -3.43
CA MET A 1 -10.95 2.85 -4.18
C MET A 1 -11.04 1.69 -3.17
N ALA A 2 -11.70 0.55 -3.43
CA ALA A 2 -11.81 -0.55 -2.46
C ALA A 2 -11.27 -1.86 -3.06
N ILE A 3 -10.37 -2.53 -2.33
CA ILE A 3 -9.91 -3.88 -2.70
C ILE A 3 -11.02 -4.87 -2.32
N PRO A 4 -11.51 -5.70 -3.27
CA PRO A 4 -12.59 -6.63 -2.99
C PRO A 4 -12.16 -7.69 -1.97
N GLY A 5 -12.83 -7.73 -0.82
CA GLY A 5 -12.56 -8.70 0.25
C GLY A 5 -11.69 -8.17 1.39
N TYR A 6 -11.20 -6.94 1.31
CA TYR A 6 -10.46 -6.28 2.38
C TYR A 6 -11.19 -5.02 2.84
N ASP A 7 -11.16 -4.79 4.16
CA ASP A 7 -11.64 -3.54 4.73
C ASP A 7 -10.67 -2.41 4.39
N PRO A 8 -11.17 -1.23 3.98
CA PRO A 8 -10.30 -0.13 3.56
C PRO A 8 -9.38 0.35 4.69
N GLU A 9 -9.85 0.32 5.94
CA GLU A 9 -9.05 0.69 7.11
C GLU A 9 -7.86 -0.28 7.31
N ASP A 10 -8.09 -1.58 7.17
CA ASP A 10 -7.03 -2.60 7.22
C ASP A 10 -6.02 -2.45 6.08
N VAL A 11 -6.50 -2.18 4.85
CA VAL A 11 -5.63 -1.93 3.69
C VAL A 11 -4.75 -0.71 3.93
N GLU A 12 -5.32 0.39 4.44
CA GLU A 12 -4.55 1.59 4.75
C GLU A 12 -3.50 1.32 5.83
N GLU A 13 -3.89 0.67 6.92
CA GLU A 13 -2.97 0.37 8.03
C GLU A 13 -1.81 -0.53 7.56
N ALA A 14 -2.11 -1.60 6.82
CA ALA A 14 -1.12 -2.52 6.30
C ALA A 14 -0.20 -1.84 5.26
N ALA A 15 -0.76 -1.07 4.33
CA ALA A 15 0.04 -0.33 3.34
C ALA A 15 0.95 0.70 4.02
N ARG A 16 0.45 1.49 4.96
CA ARG A 16 1.26 2.44 5.74
C ARG A 16 2.37 1.74 6.49
N LYS A 17 2.06 0.65 7.19
CA LYS A 17 3.05 -0.13 7.93
C LYS A 17 4.14 -0.66 7.01
N ARG A 18 3.79 -1.18 5.83
CA ARG A 18 4.74 -1.69 4.83
C ARG A 18 5.65 -0.58 4.30
N LEU A 19 5.09 0.60 4.04
CA LEU A 19 5.82 1.77 3.55
C LEU A 19 6.69 2.43 4.63
N ASP A 20 6.34 2.28 5.91
CA ASP A 20 7.13 2.77 7.05
C ASP A 20 8.25 1.79 7.42
N ASP A 21 8.00 0.48 7.30
CA ASP A 21 8.98 -0.58 7.57
C ASP A 21 9.97 -0.79 6.40
N GLY A 22 9.51 -0.58 5.17
CA GLY A 22 10.29 -0.67 3.94
C GLY A 22 10.68 0.69 3.34
N ASP A 23 11.47 0.69 2.27
CA ASP A 23 11.76 1.92 1.53
C ASP A 23 10.63 2.18 0.51
N PRO A 24 9.87 3.28 0.63
CA PRO A 24 8.77 3.57 -0.29
C PRO A 24 9.26 3.78 -1.73
N GLY A 25 10.55 4.08 -1.97
CA GLY A 25 11.13 4.21 -3.31
C GLY A 25 11.40 2.90 -4.02
N GLU A 26 11.46 1.80 -3.27
CA GLU A 26 11.52 0.45 -3.84
C GLU A 26 10.14 -0.18 -3.99
N LEU A 27 9.16 0.28 -3.19
CA LEU A 27 7.81 -0.27 -3.15
C LEU A 27 6.82 0.46 -4.07
N LEU A 28 7.02 1.76 -4.31
CA LEU A 28 6.13 2.61 -5.10
C LEU A 28 6.84 3.10 -6.37
N ASN A 29 6.07 3.33 -7.43
CA ASN A 29 6.57 4.03 -8.60
C ASN A 29 6.69 5.54 -8.32
N GLU A 30 7.47 6.27 -9.12
CA GLU A 30 7.70 7.73 -8.95
C GLU A 30 6.38 8.53 -8.84
N THR A 31 5.36 8.15 -9.63
CA THR A 31 4.04 8.80 -9.61
C THR A 31 3.31 8.58 -8.29
N GLU A 32 3.28 7.34 -7.81
CA GLU A 32 2.58 6.93 -6.58
C GLU A 32 3.29 7.47 -5.34
N GLN A 33 4.62 7.49 -5.37
CA GLN A 33 5.42 8.08 -4.32
C GLN A 33 5.14 9.58 -4.19
N ARG A 34 5.11 10.31 -5.32
CA ARG A 34 4.77 11.74 -5.30
C ARG A 34 3.33 11.98 -4.85
N ALA A 35 2.40 11.08 -5.18
CA ALA A 35 1.03 11.14 -4.70
C ALA A 35 0.96 10.88 -3.19
N TYR A 36 1.69 9.88 -2.68
CA TYR A 36 1.78 9.54 -1.26
C TYR A 36 2.38 10.67 -0.43
N GLU A 37 3.45 11.31 -0.92
CA GLU A 37 4.06 12.47 -0.24
C GLU A 37 3.14 13.70 -0.21
N SER A 38 2.24 13.80 -1.19
CA SER A 38 1.34 14.96 -1.33
C SER A 38 -0.05 14.74 -0.73
N SER A 39 -0.43 13.51 -0.39
CA SER A 39 -1.78 13.15 0.05
C SER A 39 -1.77 12.55 1.45
N GLU A 40 -2.73 12.94 2.29
CA GLU A 40 -2.90 12.35 3.63
C GLU A 40 -3.52 10.94 3.56
N ASP A 41 -4.29 10.66 2.50
CA ASP A 41 -4.98 9.39 2.27
C ASP A 41 -4.18 8.49 1.34
N VAL A 42 -3.69 7.37 1.87
CA VAL A 42 -2.88 6.40 1.12
C VAL A 42 -3.71 5.65 0.09
N LEU A 43 -4.98 5.36 0.42
CA LEU A 43 -5.92 4.68 -0.47
C LEU A 43 -6.34 5.53 -1.68
N GLU A 44 -6.15 6.85 -1.60
CA GLU A 44 -6.34 7.78 -2.73
C GLU A 44 -5.04 7.96 -3.51
N ALA A 45 -3.90 7.97 -2.81
CA ALA A 45 -2.59 8.13 -3.42
C ALA A 45 -2.12 6.92 -4.24
N LEU A 46 -2.52 5.72 -3.85
CA LEU A 46 -2.04 4.46 -4.42
C LEU A 46 -3.11 3.74 -5.23
N ASP A 47 -2.65 3.08 -6.29
CA ASP A 47 -3.51 2.22 -7.11
C ASP A 47 -3.83 0.89 -6.41
N ALA A 48 -4.94 0.29 -6.79
CA ALA A 48 -5.41 -0.96 -6.18
C ALA A 48 -4.43 -2.13 -6.35
N GLU A 49 -3.69 -2.19 -7.46
CA GLU A 49 -2.67 -3.22 -7.71
C GLU A 49 -1.50 -3.08 -6.73
N THR A 50 -1.03 -1.86 -6.49
CA THR A 50 0.03 -1.57 -5.53
C THR A 50 -0.43 -1.85 -4.11
N LEU A 51 -1.64 -1.39 -3.74
CA LEU A 51 -2.20 -1.70 -2.43
C LEU A 51 -2.38 -3.20 -2.22
N GLU A 52 -2.84 -3.94 -3.23
CA GLU A 52 -2.94 -5.40 -3.17
C GLU A 52 -1.55 -6.04 -2.97
N SER A 53 -0.52 -5.58 -3.68
CA SER A 53 0.86 -6.05 -3.50
C SER A 53 1.41 -5.77 -2.08
N LEU A 54 1.12 -4.59 -1.52
CA LEU A 54 1.57 -4.20 -0.18
C LEU A 54 0.88 -5.02 0.92
N VAL A 55 -0.41 -5.36 0.73
CA VAL A 55 -1.21 -6.11 1.71
C VAL A 55 -0.99 -7.62 1.57
N VAL A 56 -1.05 -8.15 0.36
CA VAL A 56 -0.95 -9.60 0.07
C VAL A 56 0.51 -10.07 0.08
N GLY A 57 1.47 -9.20 -0.26
CA GLY A 57 2.89 -9.53 -0.33
C GLY A 57 3.56 -9.86 1.02
N ASP A 58 2.85 -9.72 2.15
CA ASP A 58 3.31 -10.17 3.47
C ASP A 58 2.81 -11.58 3.83
N GLU A 59 1.82 -12.13 3.12
CA GLU A 59 1.47 -13.55 3.22
C GLU A 59 2.48 -14.38 2.42
N SER A 60 3.75 -14.30 2.82
CA SER A 60 4.68 -15.40 2.54
C SER A 60 4.09 -16.62 3.23
N PRO A 61 3.74 -17.70 2.52
CA PRO A 61 3.37 -18.94 3.18
C PRO A 61 4.58 -19.37 4.01
N ASP A 62 4.47 -19.23 5.33
CA ASP A 62 5.46 -19.71 6.30
C ASP A 62 5.76 -21.18 5.94
N ALA A 63 7.02 -21.43 5.59
CA ALA A 63 7.51 -22.68 5.02
C ALA A 63 7.79 -23.75 6.08
#